data_AF-A0A9P9JC36-F1
#
_entry.id   AF-A0A9P9JC36-F1
#
_cell.length_a   1.000
_cell.length_b   1.000
_cell.length_c   1.000
_cell.angle_alpha   90.00
_cell.angle_beta   90.00
_cell.angle_gamma   90.00
#
_symmetry.space_group_name_H-M   'P 1'
#
loop_
_entity.id
_entity.type
_entity.pdbx_description
1 polymer ?
#
loop_
_entity_poly.entity_id
_entity_poly.type
_entity_poly.pdbx_seq_one_letter_code
_entity_poly.pdbx_strand_id
1 'polypeptide(L)'
;MANSAEKISVYNLADLKNTSDDAIPNYLNSLKFKQSHFLTDVRLVLGYSAFALATACFFWDYKLGFQNTKHFTAVAVAVYTLINTALTLWITVKEKGIVYEGTAPSGETISISTSTKKNVPIYNLTVTVTTKDSKKQAIKIAKPFSAWFDQIGQFVAVPFQEMLASSVPLIGKGDPKRVTVSQELLDANPDVLDAILAANAATAVGSSTAAEVANKQGGKRRKA
;
A
#
# COMPACT_ATOMS: atom_id res chain seq x y z
N MET A 1 -18.33 7.28 -1.29
CA MET A 1 -18.18 7.99 -2.58
C MET A 1 -17.39 7.08 -3.49
N ALA A 2 -17.98 6.61 -4.58
CA ALA A 2 -17.31 5.72 -5.52
C ALA A 2 -16.24 6.53 -6.25
N ASN A 3 -14.95 6.26 -6.01
CA ASN A 3 -13.91 6.71 -6.91
C ASN A 3 -14.20 6.01 -8.24
N SER A 4 -14.67 6.76 -9.23
CA SER A 4 -14.55 6.34 -10.62
C SER A 4 -13.09 5.99 -10.82
N ALA A 5 -12.78 4.70 -10.98
CA ALA A 5 -11.43 4.25 -11.27
C ALA A 5 -10.99 4.99 -12.54
N GLU A 6 -10.13 5.99 -12.36
CA GLU A 6 -9.64 6.80 -13.46
C GLU A 6 -8.94 5.85 -14.42
N LYS A 7 -9.36 5.88 -15.68
CA LYS A 7 -8.75 5.02 -16.69
C LYS A 7 -7.36 5.54 -16.93
N ILE A 8 -6.37 4.73 -16.58
CA ILE A 8 -4.97 5.10 -16.70
C ILE A 8 -4.46 4.70 -18.08
N SER A 9 -3.62 5.54 -18.68
CA SER A 9 -2.93 5.14 -19.90
C SER A 9 -2.02 3.94 -19.62
N VAL A 10 -2.26 2.83 -20.30
CA VAL A 10 -1.48 1.59 -20.18
C VAL A 10 -0.02 1.78 -20.63
N TYR A 11 0.28 2.87 -21.32
CA TYR A 11 1.62 3.24 -21.76
C TYR A 11 2.33 4.18 -20.78
N ASN A 12 1.62 4.78 -19.82
CA ASN A 12 2.23 5.62 -18.81
C ASN A 12 2.66 4.78 -17.60
N LEU A 13 3.93 4.40 -17.59
CA LEU A 13 4.52 3.60 -16.52
C LEU A 13 4.46 4.31 -15.15
N ALA A 14 4.52 5.64 -15.10
CA ALA A 14 4.44 6.38 -13.85
C ALA A 14 3.04 6.25 -13.23
N ASP A 15 1.99 6.39 -14.03
CA ASP A 15 0.61 6.28 -13.54
C ASP A 15 0.27 4.85 -13.14
N LEU A 16 0.74 3.85 -13.89
CA LEU A 16 0.60 2.43 -13.53
C LEU A 16 1.26 2.12 -12.18
N LYS A 17 2.47 2.65 -11.96
CA LYS A 17 3.18 2.51 -10.68
C LYS A 17 2.43 3.19 -9.55
N ASN A 18 2.07 4.46 -9.72
CA ASN A 18 1.40 5.26 -8.68
C ASN A 18 0.06 4.63 -8.27
N THR A 19 -0.73 4.20 -9.23
CA THR A 19 -2.03 3.55 -8.95
C THR A 19 -1.86 2.22 -8.22
N SER A 20 -0.85 1.43 -8.59
CA SER A 20 -0.54 0.17 -7.89
C SER A 20 -0.09 0.45 -6.46
N ASP A 21 0.74 1.48 -6.27
CA ASP A 21 1.24 1.92 -4.96
C ASP A 21 0.11 2.43 -4.06
N ASP A 22 -0.84 3.19 -4.60
CA ASP A 22 -2.01 3.73 -3.87
C ASP A 22 -3.00 2.64 -3.42
N ALA A 23 -3.01 1.49 -4.09
CA ALA A 23 -3.85 0.36 -3.72
C ALA A 23 -3.31 -0.41 -2.49
N ILE A 24 -2.00 -0.32 -2.21
CA ILE A 24 -1.33 -1.09 -1.14
C ILE A 24 -1.84 -0.70 0.25
N PRO A 25 -1.85 0.59 0.67
CA PRO A 25 -2.31 0.96 2.00
C PRO A 25 -3.78 0.58 2.24
N ASN A 26 -4.64 0.75 1.24
CA ASN A 26 -6.06 0.40 1.35
C ASN A 26 -6.25 -1.09 1.61
N TYR A 27 -5.50 -1.94 0.91
CA TYR A 27 -5.52 -3.38 1.14
C TYR A 27 -4.98 -3.75 2.53
N LEU A 28 -3.83 -3.23 2.93
CA LEU A 28 -3.22 -3.58 4.22
C LEU A 28 -4.01 -3.04 5.42
N ASN A 29 -4.62 -1.86 5.31
CA ASN A 29 -5.52 -1.33 6.33
C ASN A 29 -6.77 -2.22 6.50
N SER A 30 -7.27 -2.82 5.41
CA SER A 30 -8.37 -3.79 5.50
C SER A 30 -7.99 -5.03 6.32
N LEU A 31 -6.71 -5.41 6.30
CA LEU A 31 -6.12 -6.51 7.07
C LEU A 31 -5.65 -6.09 8.47
N LYS A 32 -6.07 -4.92 8.96
CA LYS A 32 -5.75 -4.39 10.30
C LYS A 32 -4.27 -4.08 10.54
N PHE A 33 -3.48 -3.88 9.49
CA PHE A 33 -2.14 -3.32 9.66
C PHE A 33 -2.24 -1.85 10.07
N LYS A 34 -1.47 -1.45 11.07
CA LYS A 34 -1.40 -0.05 11.49
C LYS A 34 -0.31 0.65 10.67
N GLN A 35 -0.72 1.52 9.76
CA GLN A 35 0.20 2.31 8.95
C GLN A 35 1.02 3.28 9.82
N SER A 36 2.32 3.37 9.52
CA SER A 36 3.24 4.40 10.03
C SER A 36 3.36 5.50 8.98
N HIS A 37 3.20 6.76 9.40
CA HIS A 37 3.35 7.93 8.53
C HIS A 37 4.66 8.69 8.77
N PHE A 38 5.59 8.10 9.53
CA PHE A 38 6.81 8.77 9.96
C PHE A 38 7.64 9.37 8.81
N LEU A 39 7.76 8.65 7.68
CA LEU A 39 8.45 9.16 6.48
C LEU A 39 7.81 10.44 5.94
N THR A 40 6.48 10.44 5.85
CA THR A 40 5.68 11.59 5.41
C THR A 40 5.79 12.74 6.41
N ASP A 41 5.71 12.45 7.70
CA ASP A 41 5.79 13.46 8.77
C ASP A 41 7.14 14.18 8.75
N VAL A 42 8.25 13.46 8.56
CA VAL A 42 9.58 14.07 8.44
C VAL A 42 9.66 14.99 7.22
N ARG A 43 9.14 14.55 6.08
CA ARG A 43 9.07 15.39 4.87
C ARG A 43 8.21 16.64 5.09
N LEU A 44 7.11 16.48 5.82
CA LEU A 44 6.19 17.56 6.16
C LEU A 44 6.88 18.60 7.03
N VAL A 45 7.54 18.18 8.11
CA VAL A 45 8.26 19.05 9.03
C VAL A 45 9.39 19.80 8.32
N LEU A 46 10.21 19.09 7.53
CA LEU A 46 11.30 19.72 6.76
C LEU A 46 10.75 20.74 5.74
N GLY A 47 9.71 20.37 4.99
CA GLY A 47 9.08 21.27 4.01
C GLY A 47 8.47 22.51 4.65
N TYR A 48 7.69 22.37 5.72
CA TYR A 48 7.10 23.51 6.42
C TYR A 48 8.14 24.38 7.10
N SER A 49 9.23 23.82 7.62
CA SER A 49 10.33 24.61 8.18
C SER A 49 10.98 25.51 7.12
N ALA A 50 11.19 24.99 5.90
CA ALA A 50 11.72 25.76 4.78
C ALA A 50 10.74 26.88 4.35
N PHE A 51 9.42 26.59 4.33
CA PHE A 51 8.39 27.58 4.03
C PHE A 51 8.31 28.68 5.10
N ALA A 52 8.36 28.31 6.38
CA ALA A 52 8.36 29.26 7.49
C ALA A 52 9.58 30.20 7.43
N LEU A 53 10.76 29.65 7.09
CA LEU A 53 11.98 30.43 6.88
C LEU A 53 11.83 31.43 5.73
N ALA A 54 11.27 31.01 4.60
CA ALA A 54 11.01 31.88 3.46
C ALA A 54 10.02 33.01 3.82
N THR A 55 8.96 32.67 4.56
CA THR A 55 7.96 33.63 5.02
C THR A 55 8.57 34.67 5.97
N ALA A 56 9.41 34.22 6.92
CA ALA A 56 10.12 35.12 7.83
C ALA A 56 11.09 36.03 7.09
N CYS A 57 11.84 35.49 6.13
CA CYS A 57 12.75 36.27 5.28
C CYS A 57 12.02 37.37 4.51
N PHE A 58 10.89 37.02 3.89
CA PHE A 58 10.05 37.99 3.17
C PHE A 58 9.47 39.06 4.11
N PHE A 59 9.04 38.66 5.31
CA PHE A 59 8.50 39.60 6.28
C PHE A 59 9.56 40.62 6.77
N TRP A 60 10.80 40.17 7.02
CA TRP A 60 11.89 41.07 7.39
C TRP A 60 12.27 42.02 6.25
N ASP A 61 12.33 41.52 5.02
CA ASP A 61 12.62 42.35 3.85
C ASP A 61 11.53 43.43 3.64
N TYR A 62 10.26 43.06 3.81
CA TYR A 62 9.14 43.99 3.73
C TYR A 62 9.18 45.09 4.81
N LYS A 63 9.59 44.77 6.03
CA LYS A 63 9.60 45.71 7.17
C LYS A 63 10.82 46.64 7.22
N LEU A 64 12.02 46.12 6.94
CA LEU A 64 13.29 46.83 7.16
C LEU A 64 13.97 47.28 5.86
N GLY A 65 13.48 46.83 4.71
CA GLY A 65 14.09 47.06 3.40
C GLY A 65 15.36 46.22 3.19
N PHE A 66 15.71 46.04 1.92
CA PHE A 66 16.76 45.10 1.49
C PHE A 66 18.17 45.44 2.01
N GLN A 67 18.50 46.73 2.16
CA GLN A 67 19.86 47.17 2.48
C GLN A 67 20.34 46.73 3.87
N ASN A 68 19.43 46.72 4.86
CA ASN A 68 19.74 46.25 6.21
C ASN A 68 19.57 44.73 6.36
N THR A 69 18.72 44.11 5.54
CA THR A 69 18.38 42.69 5.66
C THR A 69 19.30 41.78 4.84
N LYS A 70 20.12 42.32 3.94
CA LYS A 70 21.00 41.55 3.03
C LYS A 70 21.78 40.39 3.67
N HIS A 71 22.34 40.59 4.87
CA HIS A 71 23.10 39.54 5.56
C HIS A 71 22.18 38.47 6.16
N PHE A 72 21.02 38.87 6.68
CA PHE A 72 20.00 37.95 7.18
C PHE A 72 19.40 37.12 6.04
N THR A 73 19.15 37.73 4.88
CA THR A 73 18.70 37.04 3.67
C THR A 73 19.76 36.03 3.19
N ALA A 74 21.04 36.40 3.19
CA ALA A 74 22.11 35.49 2.83
C ALA A 74 22.19 34.27 3.76
N VAL A 75 22.06 34.49 5.08
CA VAL A 75 21.98 33.41 6.07
C VAL A 75 20.73 32.55 5.86
N ALA A 76 19.57 33.16 5.59
CA ALA A 76 18.33 32.43 5.33
C ALA A 76 18.45 31.52 4.09
N VAL A 77 19.08 32.00 3.00
CA VAL A 77 19.34 31.18 1.80
C VAL A 77 20.29 30.02 2.12
N ALA A 78 21.33 30.24 2.93
CA ALA A 78 22.23 29.18 3.34
C ALA A 78 21.51 28.09 4.16
N VAL A 79 20.69 28.50 5.15
CA VAL A 79 19.88 27.57 5.95
C VAL A 79 18.86 26.83 5.10
N TYR A 80 18.18 27.52 4.19
CA TYR A 80 17.25 26.90 3.24
C TYR A 80 17.94 25.82 2.39
N THR A 81 19.14 26.12 1.89
CA THR A 81 19.93 25.16 1.10
C THR A 81 20.29 23.93 1.91
N LEU A 82 20.66 24.10 3.19
CA LEU A 82 20.94 22.98 4.10
C LEU A 82 19.69 22.12 4.35
N ILE A 83 18.53 22.73 4.61
CA ILE A 83 17.27 22.01 4.82
C ILE A 83 16.88 21.20 3.58
N ASN A 84 16.99 21.79 2.38
CA ASN A 84 16.68 21.09 1.13
C ASN A 84 17.70 19.98 0.81
N THR A 85 18.97 20.18 1.17
CA THR A 85 20.00 19.13 1.06
C THR A 85 19.69 17.98 2.02
N ALA A 86 19.32 18.27 3.27
CA ALA A 86 18.92 17.26 4.25
C ALA A 86 17.67 16.50 3.78
N LEU A 87 16.67 17.20 3.23
CA LEU A 87 15.48 16.58 2.64
C LEU A 87 15.85 15.65 1.47
N THR A 88 16.73 16.10 0.58
CA THR A 88 17.19 15.29 -0.56
C THR A 88 17.92 14.04 -0.09
N LEU A 89 18.81 14.16 0.89
CA LEU A 89 19.51 13.02 1.50
C LEU A 89 18.54 12.08 2.22
N TRP A 90 17.52 12.61 2.89
CA TRP A 90 16.49 11.80 3.55
C TRP A 90 15.73 10.94 2.54
N ILE A 91 15.21 11.54 1.47
CA ILE A 91 14.45 10.83 0.43
C ILE A 91 15.33 9.76 -0.25
N THR A 92 16.57 10.11 -0.59
CA THR A 92 17.46 9.21 -1.34
C THR A 92 18.05 8.08 -0.49
N VAL A 93 18.37 8.32 0.79
CA VAL A 93 19.08 7.35 1.65
C VAL A 93 18.14 6.58 2.58
N LYS A 94 17.13 7.25 3.15
CA LYS A 94 16.23 6.65 4.15
C LYS A 94 14.93 6.17 3.54
N GLU A 95 14.29 7.00 2.71
CA GLU A 95 12.99 6.64 2.12
C GLU A 95 13.17 5.57 1.03
N LYS A 96 14.20 5.65 0.15
CA LYS A 96 14.54 4.61 -0.85
C LYS A 96 13.33 4.00 -1.58
N GLY A 97 12.30 4.81 -1.88
CA GLY A 97 11.07 4.35 -2.53
C GLY A 97 10.20 3.43 -1.67
N ILE A 98 10.29 3.51 -0.34
CA ILE A 98 9.34 2.91 0.59
C ILE A 98 7.99 3.61 0.39
N VAL A 99 7.01 2.85 -0.05
CA VAL A 99 5.63 3.31 -0.31
C VAL A 99 4.75 3.09 0.91
N TYR A 100 5.05 2.05 1.69
CA TYR A 100 4.26 1.69 2.86
C TYR A 100 5.16 1.18 3.98
N GLU A 101 4.91 1.66 5.19
CA GLU A 101 5.45 1.11 6.42
C GLU A 101 4.29 0.90 7.39
N GLY A 102 4.23 -0.26 8.05
CA GLY A 102 3.17 -0.53 9.00
C GLY A 102 3.45 -1.71 9.91
N THR A 103 2.75 -1.76 11.03
CA THR A 103 2.87 -2.83 12.02
C THR A 103 1.70 -3.79 11.90
N ALA A 104 2.01 -5.07 11.78
CA ALA A 104 1.03 -6.15 11.78
C ALA A 104 0.36 -6.28 13.18
N PRO A 105 -0.85 -6.85 13.27
CA PRO A 105 -1.45 -7.20 14.56
C PRO A 105 -0.60 -8.18 15.39
N SER A 106 0.24 -9.00 14.75
CA SER A 106 1.23 -9.86 15.40
C SER A 106 2.38 -9.08 16.05
N GLY A 107 2.53 -7.79 15.73
CA GLY A 107 3.56 -6.88 16.22
C GLY A 107 4.85 -6.88 15.40
N GLU A 108 4.84 -7.44 14.21
CA GLU A 108 5.95 -7.37 13.24
C GLU A 108 5.83 -6.12 12.37
N THR A 109 6.94 -5.48 12.00
CA THR A 109 6.91 -4.31 11.10
C THR A 109 7.18 -4.74 9.67
N ILE A 110 6.37 -4.22 8.75
CA ILE A 110 6.47 -4.47 7.31
C ILE A 110 6.79 -3.14 6.63
N SER A 111 7.83 -3.15 5.80
CA SER A 111 8.18 -2.05 4.90
C SER A 111 8.13 -2.53 3.46
N ILE A 112 7.37 -1.85 2.62
CA ILE A 112 7.20 -2.16 1.20
C ILE A 112 7.84 -1.06 0.39
N SER A 113 8.85 -1.43 -0.40
CA SER A 113 9.54 -0.55 -1.35
C SER A 113 9.22 -0.98 -2.77
N THR A 114 8.98 -0.02 -3.66
CA THR A 114 8.58 -0.30 -5.04
C THR A 114 9.47 0.45 -6.01
N SER A 115 9.85 -0.22 -7.10
CA SER A 115 10.79 0.29 -8.09
C SER A 115 10.43 -0.18 -9.48
N THR A 116 10.69 0.68 -10.45
CA THR A 116 10.44 0.42 -11.87
C THR A 116 11.62 0.93 -12.68
N LYS A 117 12.01 0.16 -13.71
CA LYS A 117 13.03 0.61 -14.68
C LYS A 117 12.34 1.35 -15.83
N LYS A 118 13.00 2.36 -16.38
CA LYS A 118 12.48 3.11 -17.54
C LYS A 118 12.22 2.14 -18.69
N ASN A 119 11.05 2.25 -19.31
CA ASN A 119 10.61 1.47 -20.48
C ASN A 119 10.52 -0.05 -20.25
N VAL A 120 10.54 -0.51 -19.00
CA VAL A 120 10.37 -1.92 -18.66
C VAL A 120 9.06 -2.04 -17.87
N PRO A 121 8.00 -2.66 -18.42
CA PRO A 121 6.68 -2.74 -17.79
C PRO A 121 6.62 -3.81 -16.67
N ILE A 122 7.67 -3.87 -15.85
CA ILE A 122 7.81 -4.78 -14.71
C ILE A 122 7.78 -3.95 -13.43
N TYR A 123 6.83 -4.27 -12.56
CA TYR A 123 6.73 -3.75 -11.22
C TYR A 123 7.62 -4.58 -10.29
N ASN A 124 8.65 -3.94 -9.73
CA ASN A 124 9.53 -4.57 -8.76
C ASN A 124 9.12 -4.13 -7.37
N LEU A 125 8.74 -5.08 -6.53
CA LEU A 125 8.26 -4.85 -5.19
C LEU A 125 9.18 -5.60 -4.22
N THR A 126 9.67 -4.91 -3.20
CA THR A 126 10.53 -5.46 -2.16
C THR A 126 9.82 -5.30 -0.83
N VAL A 127 9.38 -6.42 -0.24
CA VAL A 127 8.77 -6.45 1.09
C VAL A 127 9.84 -6.84 2.09
N THR A 128 10.12 -5.93 3.02
CA THR A 128 11.01 -6.19 4.15
C THR A 128 10.15 -6.40 5.38
N VAL A 129 10.18 -7.62 5.91
CA VAL A 129 9.56 -7.98 7.18
C VAL A 129 10.63 -7.89 8.27
N THR A 130 10.37 -7.13 9.32
CA THR A 130 11.21 -7.06 10.51
C THR A 130 10.43 -7.65 11.69
N THR A 131 10.86 -8.82 12.14
CA THR A 131 10.29 -9.50 13.30
C THR A 131 10.74 -8.80 14.60
N LYS A 132 10.02 -9.02 15.71
CA LYS A 132 10.36 -8.47 17.04
C LYS A 132 11.81 -8.74 17.48
N ASP A 133 12.40 -9.84 17.00
CA ASP A 133 13.81 -10.20 17.24
C ASP A 133 14.82 -9.48 16.33
N SER A 134 14.42 -8.38 15.66
CA SER A 134 15.24 -7.58 14.73
C SER A 134 15.79 -8.32 13.50
N LYS A 135 15.31 -9.54 13.22
CA LYS A 135 15.62 -10.26 11.98
C LYS A 135 14.85 -9.63 10.82
N LYS A 136 15.58 -9.27 9.77
CA LYS A 136 15.04 -8.67 8.54
C LYS A 136 15.00 -9.72 7.44
N GLN A 137 13.82 -9.98 6.89
CA GLN A 137 13.65 -10.82 5.70
C GLN A 137 13.15 -9.94 4.55
N ALA A 138 13.90 -9.91 3.46
CA ALA A 138 13.55 -9.15 2.27
C ALA A 138 13.08 -10.11 1.16
N ILE A 139 11.83 -9.99 0.77
CA ILE A 139 11.20 -10.75 -0.31
C ILE A 139 11.11 -9.84 -1.53
N LYS A 140 11.70 -10.26 -2.65
CA LYS A 140 11.68 -9.51 -3.91
C LYS A 140 10.70 -10.16 -4.87
N ILE A 141 9.77 -9.37 -5.37
CA ILE A 141 8.73 -9.80 -6.31
C ILE A 141 8.86 -8.95 -7.56
N ALA A 142 8.84 -9.59 -8.72
CA ALA A 142 8.85 -8.93 -10.02
C ALA A 142 7.70 -9.49 -10.85
N LYS A 143 6.71 -8.65 -11.17
CA LYS A 143 5.57 -9.03 -11.99
C LYS A 143 5.23 -7.93 -13.00
N PRO A 144 4.74 -8.27 -14.20
CA PRO A 144 4.33 -7.28 -15.18
C PRO A 144 3.04 -6.59 -14.76
N PHE A 145 2.90 -5.31 -15.12
CA PHE A 145 1.67 -4.54 -14.82
C PHE A 145 0.41 -5.16 -15.46
N SER A 146 0.55 -5.90 -16.56
CA SER A 146 -0.54 -6.60 -17.23
C SER A 146 -1.22 -7.68 -16.38
N ALA A 147 -0.63 -8.07 -15.23
CA ALA A 147 -1.26 -9.03 -14.33
C ALA A 147 -2.44 -8.45 -13.53
N TRP A 148 -2.52 -7.12 -13.38
CA TRP A 148 -3.62 -6.46 -12.65
C TRP A 148 -4.17 -5.20 -13.34
N PHE A 149 -3.66 -4.85 -14.51
CA PHE A 149 -4.25 -3.83 -15.38
C PHE A 149 -4.87 -4.46 -16.62
N ASP A 150 -6.10 -4.08 -16.91
CA ASP A 150 -6.80 -4.49 -18.13
C ASP A 150 -6.39 -3.65 -19.35
N GLN A 151 -6.74 -4.09 -20.56
CA GLN A 151 -6.43 -3.41 -21.83
C GLN A 151 -6.95 -1.98 -21.91
N ILE A 152 -8.02 -1.69 -21.17
CA ILE A 152 -8.68 -0.37 -21.11
C ILE A 152 -8.00 0.54 -20.06
N GLY A 153 -7.00 0.04 -19.33
CA GLY A 153 -6.30 0.80 -18.30
C GLY A 153 -7.00 0.83 -16.94
N GLN A 154 -7.88 -0.13 -16.69
CA GLN A 154 -8.57 -0.28 -15.41
C GLN A 154 -7.75 -1.15 -14.46
N PHE A 155 -7.62 -0.70 -13.21
CA PHE A 155 -6.97 -1.46 -12.14
C PHE A 155 -7.90 -2.52 -11.57
N VAL A 156 -7.45 -3.78 -11.57
CA VAL A 156 -8.18 -4.93 -11.02
C VAL A 156 -7.53 -5.36 -9.71
N ALA A 157 -8.21 -5.09 -8.59
CA ALA A 157 -7.63 -5.26 -7.26
C ALA A 157 -7.42 -6.72 -6.84
N VAL A 158 -8.28 -7.64 -7.28
CA VAL A 158 -8.23 -9.07 -6.88
C VAL A 158 -6.88 -9.73 -7.22
N PRO A 159 -6.41 -9.76 -8.49
CA PRO A 159 -5.15 -10.40 -8.83
C PRO A 159 -3.94 -9.72 -8.16
N PHE A 160 -4.03 -8.41 -7.91
CA PHE A 160 -2.99 -7.68 -7.18
C PHE A 160 -2.91 -8.14 -5.71
N GLN A 161 -4.05 -8.30 -5.05
CA GLN A 161 -4.13 -8.76 -3.67
C GLN A 161 -3.70 -10.22 -3.52
N GLU A 162 -4.04 -11.07 -4.49
CA GLU A 162 -3.59 -12.46 -4.55
C GLU A 162 -2.08 -12.59 -4.68
N MET A 163 -1.47 -11.76 -5.53
CA MET A 163 -0.01 -11.70 -5.69
C MET A 163 0.70 -11.27 -4.40
N LEU A 164 0.13 -10.34 -3.63
CA LEU A 164 0.67 -9.93 -2.32
C LEU A 164 0.45 -10.99 -1.23
N ALA A 165 -0.72 -11.65 -1.21
CA ALA A 165 -1.05 -12.68 -0.22
C ALA A 165 -0.23 -13.96 -0.42
N SER A 166 0.03 -14.36 -1.66
CA SER A 166 0.83 -15.55 -1.97
C SER A 166 2.34 -15.32 -1.76
N SER A 167 2.84 -14.12 -2.01
CA SER A 167 4.28 -13.86 -1.91
C SER A 167 4.76 -13.52 -0.49
N VAL A 168 3.88 -13.02 0.38
CA VAL A 168 4.24 -12.62 1.75
C VAL A 168 3.45 -13.44 2.76
N PRO A 169 4.10 -14.37 3.49
CA PRO A 169 3.43 -15.25 4.46
C PRO A 169 2.64 -14.49 5.55
N LEU A 170 3.10 -13.30 5.94
CA LEU A 170 2.38 -12.46 6.92
C LEU A 170 1.07 -11.88 6.37
N ILE A 171 1.02 -11.55 5.08
CA ILE A 171 -0.18 -11.03 4.43
C ILE A 171 -1.15 -12.18 4.16
N GLY A 172 -0.63 -13.35 3.74
CA GLY A 172 -1.44 -14.56 3.56
C GLY A 172 -2.12 -15.06 4.85
N LYS A 173 -1.51 -14.85 6.03
CA LYS A 173 -2.17 -15.12 7.33
C LYS A 173 -3.37 -14.19 7.60
N GLY A 174 -3.33 -12.96 7.09
CA GLY A 174 -4.40 -11.98 7.24
C GLY A 174 -5.54 -12.15 6.23
N ASP A 175 -5.23 -12.61 5.02
CA ASP A 175 -6.22 -12.87 3.97
C ASP A 175 -6.05 -14.28 3.35
N PRO A 176 -6.46 -15.34 4.06
CA PRO A 176 -6.36 -16.71 3.56
C PRO A 176 -7.26 -16.97 2.34
N LYS A 177 -8.26 -16.12 2.08
CA LYS A 177 -9.20 -16.28 0.95
C LYS A 177 -8.58 -15.90 -0.40
N ARG A 178 -7.52 -15.09 -0.40
CA ARG A 178 -6.85 -14.59 -1.62
C ARG A 178 -5.49 -15.25 -1.83
N VAL A 179 -5.13 -16.25 -1.05
CA VAL A 179 -3.93 -17.04 -1.32
C VAL A 179 -4.24 -17.98 -2.49
N THR A 180 -3.87 -17.60 -3.71
CA THR A 180 -3.79 -18.56 -4.81
C THR A 180 -2.65 -19.51 -4.49
N VAL A 181 -3.02 -20.75 -4.17
CA VAL A 181 -2.16 -21.85 -3.77
C VAL A 181 -1.02 -22.01 -4.78
N SER A 182 0.12 -21.41 -4.48
CA SER A 182 1.38 -21.73 -5.16
C SER A 182 1.94 -22.94 -4.44
N GLN A 183 2.28 -24.00 -5.17
CA GLN A 183 2.72 -25.29 -4.63
C GLN A 183 3.78 -25.15 -3.50
N GLU A 184 4.65 -24.13 -3.57
CA GLU A 184 5.66 -23.81 -2.55
C GLU A 184 5.10 -23.39 -1.17
N LEU A 185 3.90 -22.81 -1.08
CA LEU A 185 3.29 -22.43 0.20
C LEU A 185 2.68 -23.62 0.94
N LEU A 186 2.26 -24.66 0.21
CA LEU A 186 1.77 -25.91 0.79
C LEU A 186 2.90 -26.67 1.50
N ASP A 187 4.12 -26.59 0.96
CA ASP A 187 5.29 -27.28 1.51
C ASP A 187 5.91 -26.52 2.71
N ALA A 188 5.66 -25.21 2.85
CA ALA A 188 6.34 -24.35 3.83
C ALA A 188 5.60 -24.17 5.17
N ASN A 189 4.28 -24.33 5.25
CA ASN A 189 3.56 -24.26 6.54
C ASN A 189 2.17 -24.94 6.52
N PRO A 190 1.95 -26.01 7.31
CA PRO A 190 0.67 -26.72 7.37
C PRO A 190 -0.47 -25.86 7.96
N ASP A 191 -0.16 -24.87 8.80
CA ASP A 191 -1.16 -23.98 9.40
C ASP A 191 -1.88 -23.09 8.36
N VAL A 192 -1.23 -22.81 7.23
CA VAL A 192 -1.83 -22.04 6.12
C VAL A 192 -2.87 -22.89 5.38
N LEU A 193 -2.63 -24.19 5.26
CA LEU A 193 -3.56 -25.13 4.64
C LEU A 193 -4.85 -25.27 5.47
N ASP A 194 -4.74 -25.37 6.79
CA ASP A 194 -5.89 -25.42 7.70
C ASP A 194 -6.73 -24.13 7.66
N ALA A 195 -6.07 -22.97 7.56
CA ALA A 195 -6.77 -21.68 7.44
C ALA A 195 -7.54 -21.55 6.10
N ILE A 196 -6.99 -22.06 5.00
CA ILE A 196 -7.65 -22.08 3.68
C ILE A 196 -8.83 -23.06 3.69
N LEU A 197 -8.65 -24.26 4.26
CA LEU A 197 -9.72 -25.24 4.43
C LEU A 197 -10.86 -24.69 5.29
N ALA A 198 -10.56 -23.99 6.39
CA ALA A 198 -11.56 -23.36 7.23
C ALA A 198 -12.32 -22.23 6.49
N ALA A 199 -11.63 -21.44 5.66
CA ALA A 199 -12.26 -20.38 4.87
C ALA A 199 -13.18 -20.93 3.75
N ASN A 200 -12.79 -22.03 3.12
CA ASN A 200 -13.60 -22.74 2.12
C ASN A 200 -14.78 -23.49 2.76
N ALA A 201 -14.61 -24.04 3.96
CA ALA A 201 -15.72 -24.63 4.72
C ALA A 201 -16.76 -23.57 5.14
N ALA A 202 -16.32 -22.39 5.58
CA ALA A 202 -17.23 -21.29 5.95
C ALA A 202 -18.05 -20.76 4.77
N THR A 203 -17.53 -20.82 3.55
CA THR A 203 -18.27 -20.44 2.33
C THR A 203 -19.25 -21.52 1.87
N ALA A 204 -18.97 -22.80 2.15
CA ALA A 204 -19.92 -23.90 1.89
C ALA A 204 -21.12 -23.91 2.86
N VAL A 205 -20.94 -23.49 4.12
CA VAL A 205 -22.02 -23.46 5.13
C VAL A 205 -23.02 -22.31 4.92
N GLY A 206 -22.63 -21.25 4.20
CA GLY A 206 -23.52 -20.12 3.90
C GLY A 206 -24.56 -20.38 2.80
N SER A 207 -24.45 -21.48 2.05
CA SER A 207 -25.32 -21.75 0.89
C SER A 207 -26.40 -22.81 1.13
N SER A 208 -26.54 -23.35 2.35
CA SER A 208 -27.46 -24.45 2.67
C SER A 208 -28.60 -24.10 3.64
N THR A 209 -28.77 -22.85 4.07
CA THR A 209 -29.81 -22.46 5.06
C THR A 209 -30.89 -21.50 4.54
N ALA A 210 -31.16 -21.49 3.23
CA ALA A 210 -32.27 -20.73 2.65
C ALA A 210 -33.12 -21.57 1.68
N ALA A 211 -33.62 -22.72 2.12
CA ALA A 211 -34.61 -23.49 1.35
C ALA A 211 -35.54 -24.34 2.24
N GLU A 212 -36.09 -23.77 3.32
CA GLU A 212 -37.29 -24.29 4.01
C GLU A 212 -37.75 -23.13 4.89
N VAL A 213 -38.92 -22.50 4.74
CA VAL A 213 -40.25 -23.03 4.99
C VAL A 213 -41.27 -22.01 4.43
N ALA A 214 -42.22 -22.44 3.60
CA ALA A 214 -43.59 -21.90 3.58
C ALA A 214 -44.47 -22.72 2.62
N ASN A 215 -45.30 -23.61 3.17
CA ASN A 215 -46.76 -23.57 3.04
C ASN A 215 -47.39 -24.95 3.30
N LYS A 216 -48.07 -25.10 4.44
CA LYS A 216 -49.10 -26.13 4.67
C LYS A 216 -50.35 -25.42 5.17
N GLN A 217 -51.43 -25.43 4.39
CA GLN A 217 -52.71 -26.07 4.75
C GLN A 217 -53.83 -25.72 3.75
N GLY A 218 -54.73 -26.69 3.52
CA GLY A 218 -56.10 -26.43 3.09
C GLY A 218 -56.54 -27.23 1.87
N GLY A 219 -57.06 -28.44 2.08
CA GLY A 219 -57.48 -29.33 1.01
C GLY A 219 -58.83 -29.01 0.37
N LYS A 220 -59.10 -29.66 -0.77
CA LYS A 220 -60.39 -30.30 -1.09
C LYS A 220 -60.25 -31.14 -2.36
N ARG A 221 -60.62 -32.42 -2.22
CA ARG A 221 -60.89 -33.36 -3.31
C ARG A 221 -62.02 -32.83 -4.20
N ARG A 222 -61.92 -33.03 -5.52
CA ARG A 222 -62.98 -33.65 -6.35
C ARG A 222 -62.45 -34.06 -7.73
N LYS A 223 -62.78 -35.30 -8.10
CA LYS A 223 -62.62 -35.91 -9.42
C LYS A 223 -63.55 -35.25 -10.42
N ALA A 224 -63.08 -35.07 -11.65
CA ALA A 224 -63.68 -35.56 -12.91
C ALA A 224 -62.64 -35.37 -14.00
#